data_AF-A0A4V1Q4T5-F1
#
_entry.id   AF-A0A4V1Q4T5-F1
#
_cell.length_a   1.000
_cell.length_b   1.000
_cell.length_c   1.000
_cell.angle_alpha   90.00
_cell.angle_beta   90.00
_cell.angle_gamma   90.00
#
_symmetry.space_group_name_H-M   'P 1'
#
loop_
_entity.id
_entity.type
_entity.pdbx_description
1 polymer ?
#
loop_
_entity_poly.entity_id
_entity_poly.type
_entity_poly.pdbx_seq_one_letter_code
_entity_poly.pdbx_strand_id
1 'polypeptide(L)'
;MAAQRPSYFSHGEDPYDALCRHFNVSPPHLTDNSVPTTLSLRVLRNEGLPTHVLAAYQSDSPSGPTTTTPPTFIPIDASLYEAVFRVDLGFPSPPPGFTGPAAQVVGDALVVTLPVLAVTVPDPFTLPLLLLFALGFETEPNLLAWRMLPSQVIQEFPNAAAMALILARARSDQFDRIYRFNQGLWKNILGLGLNDTKVVELVQTAWNVTAESRRIRAKAAQNNRQ
;
A
#
# COMPACT_ATOMS: atom_id res chain seq x y z
N MET A 1 -12.69 -12.29 23.92
CA MET A 1 -11.49 -12.89 23.29
C MET A 1 -11.57 -12.61 21.81
N ALA A 2 -10.80 -11.65 21.29
CA ALA A 2 -10.74 -11.41 19.85
C ALA A 2 -9.98 -12.57 19.21
N ALA A 3 -10.60 -13.27 18.25
CA ALA A 3 -9.92 -14.28 17.46
C ALA A 3 -8.75 -13.60 16.73
N GLN A 4 -7.52 -14.08 16.93
CA GLN A 4 -6.38 -13.68 16.10
C GLN A 4 -6.72 -14.07 14.67
N ARG A 5 -6.95 -13.06 13.81
CA ARG A 5 -7.09 -13.30 12.37
C ARG A 5 -5.76 -13.87 11.86
N PRO A 6 -5.77 -14.96 11.09
CA PRO A 6 -4.54 -15.48 10.51
C PRO A 6 -3.92 -14.41 9.61
N SER A 7 -2.60 -14.19 9.74
CA SER A 7 -1.84 -13.41 8.76
C SER A 7 -1.99 -14.10 7.41
N TYR A 8 -2.58 -13.41 6.43
CA TYR A 8 -2.64 -13.89 5.06
C TYR A 8 -1.44 -13.43 4.25
N PHE A 9 -0.63 -12.49 4.77
CA PHE A 9 0.55 -11.98 4.11
C PHE A 9 1.75 -12.92 4.34
N SER A 10 1.78 -14.02 3.60
CA SER A 10 2.91 -14.96 3.64
C SER A 10 4.16 -14.38 2.97
N HIS A 11 5.34 -14.91 3.32
CA HIS A 11 6.62 -14.47 2.79
C HIS A 11 6.69 -14.70 1.26
N GLY A 12 6.45 -13.67 0.46
CA GLY A 12 6.52 -13.71 -1.01
C GLY A 12 5.23 -13.35 -1.74
N GLU A 13 4.12 -13.17 -1.02
CA GLU A 13 2.86 -12.79 -1.67
C GLU A 13 2.85 -11.32 -2.12
N ASP A 14 2.15 -11.00 -3.21
CA ASP A 14 1.95 -9.63 -3.60
C ASP A 14 0.98 -8.90 -2.62
N PRO A 15 1.34 -7.70 -2.09
CA PRO A 15 0.48 -6.97 -1.15
C PRO A 15 -0.92 -6.65 -1.71
N TYR A 16 -1.05 -6.44 -3.02
CA TYR A 16 -2.34 -6.17 -3.64
C TYR A 16 -3.24 -7.40 -3.67
N ASP A 17 -2.69 -8.56 -4.00
CA ASP A 17 -3.41 -9.83 -3.97
C ASP A 17 -3.87 -10.18 -2.54
N ALA A 18 -2.98 -10.00 -1.56
CA ALA A 18 -3.31 -10.22 -0.16
C ALA A 18 -4.45 -9.30 0.32
N LEU A 19 -4.40 -8.01 -0.05
CA LEU A 19 -5.44 -7.04 0.29
C LEU A 19 -6.80 -7.41 -0.34
N CYS A 20 -6.81 -7.82 -1.61
CA CYS A 20 -8.02 -8.28 -2.28
C CYS A 20 -8.62 -9.50 -1.57
N ARG A 21 -7.79 -10.48 -1.18
CA ARG A 21 -8.25 -11.66 -0.44
C ARG A 21 -8.79 -11.33 0.94
N HIS A 22 -8.20 -10.37 1.65
CA HIS A 22 -8.73 -9.89 2.94
C HIS A 22 -10.14 -9.29 2.82
N PHE A 23 -10.43 -8.63 1.70
CA PHE A 23 -11.75 -8.13 1.37
C PHE A 23 -12.64 -9.17 0.66
N ASN A 24 -12.23 -10.44 0.63
CA ASN A 24 -12.96 -11.53 -0.03
C ASN A 24 -13.36 -11.23 -1.48
N VAL A 25 -12.50 -10.53 -2.22
CA VAL A 25 -12.68 -10.23 -3.65
C VAL A 25 -11.48 -10.67 -4.47
N SER A 26 -11.71 -10.97 -5.74
CA SER A 26 -10.63 -11.19 -6.72
C SER A 26 -10.14 -9.85 -7.24
N PRO A 27 -8.83 -9.70 -7.53
CA PRO A 27 -8.32 -8.51 -8.22
C PRO A 27 -9.10 -8.25 -9.52
N PRO A 28 -9.55 -7.00 -9.76
CA PRO A 28 -10.24 -6.67 -11.00
C PRO A 28 -9.30 -6.79 -12.21
N HIS A 29 -9.81 -7.38 -13.29
CA HIS A 29 -9.17 -7.38 -14.60
C HIS A 29 -9.82 -6.30 -15.47
N LEU A 30 -9.20 -5.13 -15.53
CA LEU A 30 -9.67 -4.03 -16.36
C LEU A 30 -8.80 -3.91 -17.61
N THR A 31 -9.45 -3.85 -18.77
CA THR A 31 -8.80 -3.70 -20.09
C THR A 31 -8.79 -2.26 -20.57
N ASP A 32 -9.64 -1.41 -20.00
CA ASP A 32 -9.82 -0.02 -20.42
C ASP A 32 -9.20 0.95 -19.40
N ASN A 33 -8.56 2.00 -19.91
CA ASN A 33 -7.93 3.04 -19.08
C ASN A 33 -8.93 4.07 -18.50
N SER A 34 -10.22 3.97 -18.83
CA SER A 34 -11.24 4.85 -18.26
C SER A 34 -11.64 4.39 -16.86
N VAL A 35 -11.72 5.31 -15.90
CA VAL A 35 -12.26 5.01 -14.58
C VAL A 35 -13.78 4.99 -14.62
N PRO A 36 -14.42 3.83 -14.36
CA PRO A 36 -15.86 3.75 -14.28
C PRO A 36 -16.37 4.35 -12.97
N THR A 37 -17.65 4.72 -12.90
CA THR A 37 -18.29 5.20 -11.66
C THR A 37 -18.54 4.07 -10.66
N THR A 38 -18.71 2.84 -11.16
CA THR A 38 -18.89 1.63 -10.36
C THR A 38 -18.05 0.50 -10.93
N LEU A 39 -17.61 -0.43 -10.08
CA LEU A 39 -16.83 -1.59 -10.47
C LEU A 39 -17.43 -2.86 -9.86
N SER A 40 -17.59 -3.87 -10.69
CA SER A 40 -18.04 -5.20 -10.27
C SER A 40 -16.84 -6.08 -9.95
N LEU A 41 -16.76 -6.54 -8.70
CA LEU A 41 -15.71 -7.44 -8.23
C LEU A 41 -16.26 -8.83 -8.00
N ARG A 42 -15.50 -9.85 -8.42
CA ARG A 42 -15.84 -11.24 -8.11
C ARG A 42 -15.58 -11.51 -6.63
N VAL A 43 -16.61 -11.96 -5.94
CA VAL A 43 -16.58 -12.28 -4.52
C VAL A 43 -16.06 -13.71 -4.32
N LEU A 44 -15.11 -13.87 -3.40
CA LEU A 44 -14.57 -15.15 -2.96
C LEU A 44 -15.43 -15.78 -1.85
N ARG A 45 -15.90 -14.94 -0.91
CA ARG A 45 -16.77 -15.33 0.22
C ARG A 45 -17.73 -14.19 0.56
N ASN A 46 -18.97 -14.51 0.90
CA ASN A 46 -20.01 -13.51 1.20
C ASN A 46 -19.90 -12.96 2.64
N GLU A 47 -18.71 -12.50 3.02
CA GLU A 47 -18.42 -11.92 4.33
C GLU A 47 -17.32 -10.86 4.17
N GLY A 48 -17.29 -9.84 5.02
CA GLY A 48 -16.22 -8.83 5.03
C GLY A 48 -16.00 -8.10 3.68
N LEU A 49 -17.08 -7.84 2.95
CA LEU A 49 -17.01 -7.21 1.62
C LEU A 49 -16.54 -5.75 1.72
N PRO A 50 -15.77 -5.25 0.73
CA PRO A 50 -15.38 -3.85 0.70
C PRO A 50 -16.59 -2.97 0.37
N THR A 51 -16.54 -1.72 0.83
CA THR A 51 -17.61 -0.74 0.59
C THR A 51 -17.40 0.06 -0.70
N HIS A 52 -16.14 0.25 -1.08
CA HIS A 52 -15.72 1.10 -2.19
C HIS A 52 -14.52 0.47 -2.91
N VAL A 53 -14.21 1.00 -4.09
CA VAL A 53 -12.93 0.75 -4.77
C VAL A 53 -12.24 2.09 -4.99
N LEU A 54 -10.98 2.20 -4.57
CA LEU A 54 -10.14 3.34 -4.91
C LEU A 54 -9.52 3.13 -6.29
N ALA A 55 -9.71 4.06 -7.21
CA ALA A 55 -8.90 4.16 -8.41
C ALA A 55 -7.70 5.08 -8.12
N ALA A 56 -6.57 4.48 -7.72
CA ALA A 56 -5.39 5.20 -7.26
C ALA A 56 -4.46 5.59 -8.41
N TYR A 57 -4.21 6.89 -8.54
CA TYR A 57 -3.31 7.52 -9.51
C TYR A 57 -2.05 8.04 -8.82
N GLN A 58 -0.94 8.09 -9.55
CA GLN A 58 0.28 8.72 -9.04
C GLN A 58 0.22 10.25 -9.17
N SER A 59 0.40 10.99 -8.07
CA SER A 59 0.27 12.46 -8.03
C SER A 59 1.25 13.23 -8.92
N ASP A 60 2.46 12.71 -9.15
CA ASP A 60 3.58 13.45 -9.74
C ASP A 60 3.87 13.10 -11.22
N SER A 61 2.91 12.56 -11.98
CA SER A 61 3.17 12.32 -13.41
C SER A 61 3.25 13.68 -14.13
N PRO A 62 4.42 14.08 -14.68
CA PRO A 62 4.67 15.43 -15.19
C PRO A 62 3.86 15.80 -16.45
N SER A 63 2.92 14.96 -16.88
CA SER A 63 2.11 15.09 -18.07
C SER A 63 0.61 15.13 -17.74
N GLY A 64 0.16 16.06 -16.89
CA GLY A 64 -1.26 16.35 -16.63
C GLY A 64 -2.16 15.13 -16.32
N PRO A 65 -3.50 15.26 -16.39
CA PRO A 65 -4.42 14.12 -16.29
C PRO A 65 -4.42 13.24 -17.56
N THR A 66 -3.28 13.13 -18.26
CA THR A 66 -3.08 12.26 -19.43
C THR A 66 -2.12 11.11 -19.09
N THR A 67 -2.25 10.53 -17.89
CA THR A 67 -1.35 9.49 -17.39
C THR A 67 -1.47 8.22 -18.21
N THR A 68 -0.40 7.83 -18.91
CA THR A 68 -0.27 6.54 -19.61
C THR A 68 -0.27 5.32 -18.68
N THR A 69 -0.06 5.54 -17.38
CA THR A 69 -0.09 4.47 -16.37
C THR A 69 -1.54 4.27 -15.90
N PRO A 70 -2.11 3.07 -16.04
CA PRO A 70 -3.46 2.80 -15.57
C PRO A 70 -3.54 2.91 -14.04
N PRO A 71 -4.68 3.36 -13.49
CA PRO A 71 -4.87 3.42 -12.05
C PRO A 71 -4.89 2.01 -11.44
N THR A 72 -4.45 1.92 -10.19
CA THR A 72 -4.59 0.67 -9.41
C THR A 72 -5.93 0.69 -8.70
N PHE A 73 -6.75 -0.36 -8.89
CA PHE A 73 -8.10 -0.45 -8.34
C PHE A 73 -8.09 -1.23 -7.03
N ILE A 74 -8.14 -0.52 -5.90
CA ILE A 74 -7.91 -1.09 -4.58
C ILE A 74 -9.23 -1.19 -3.81
N PRO A 75 -9.68 -2.40 -3.39
CA PRO A 75 -10.85 -2.52 -2.53
C PRO A 75 -10.62 -1.87 -1.17
N ILE A 76 -11.65 -1.22 -0.63
CA ILE A 76 -11.56 -0.55 0.66
C ILE A 76 -12.87 -0.53 1.45
N ASP A 77 -12.77 -0.54 2.77
CA ASP A 77 -13.84 -0.18 3.68
C ASP A 77 -13.64 1.27 4.14
N ALA A 78 -14.61 2.14 3.83
CA ALA A 78 -14.54 3.57 4.16
C ALA A 78 -14.44 3.79 5.67
N SER A 79 -15.14 3.00 6.48
CA SER A 79 -15.15 3.14 7.94
C SER A 79 -13.80 2.73 8.53
N LEU A 80 -13.19 1.65 8.02
CA LEU A 80 -11.84 1.25 8.43
C LEU A 80 -10.80 2.30 8.02
N TYR A 81 -10.93 2.90 6.84
CA TYR A 81 -10.03 3.95 6.39
C TYR A 81 -10.13 5.21 7.26
N GLU A 82 -11.35 5.73 7.46
CA GLU A 82 -11.61 6.93 8.27
C GLU A 82 -11.16 6.77 9.72
N ALA A 83 -11.13 5.53 10.23
CA ALA A 83 -10.65 5.25 11.58
C ALA A 83 -9.13 5.45 11.75
N VAL A 84 -8.33 5.31 10.68
CA VAL A 84 -6.86 5.26 10.78
C VAL A 84 -6.14 6.34 9.96
N PHE A 85 -6.79 6.95 8.98
CA PHE A 85 -6.22 8.03 8.17
C PHE A 85 -6.91 9.37 8.47
N ARG A 86 -6.13 10.46 8.43
CA ARG A 86 -6.63 11.83 8.67
C ARG A 86 -7.19 12.50 7.42
N VAL A 87 -6.70 12.11 6.25
CA VAL A 87 -7.11 12.72 4.99
C VAL A 87 -8.47 12.16 4.62
N ASP A 88 -9.45 13.04 4.49
CA ASP A 88 -10.77 12.68 3.96
C ASP A 88 -10.66 12.49 2.44
N LEU A 89 -11.05 11.31 1.96
CA LEU A 89 -11.10 11.00 0.53
C LEU A 89 -12.44 11.42 -0.10
N GLY A 90 -13.42 11.86 0.69
CA GLY A 90 -14.74 12.23 0.23
C GLY A 90 -15.60 11.02 -0.12
N PHE A 91 -15.63 10.00 0.75
CA PHE A 91 -16.50 8.84 0.54
C PHE A 91 -17.97 9.29 0.49
N PRO A 92 -18.73 8.94 -0.56
CA PRO A 92 -20.13 9.32 -0.64
C PRO A 92 -20.92 8.67 0.50
N SER A 93 -21.77 9.45 1.17
CA SER A 93 -22.64 8.91 2.21
C SER A 93 -23.58 7.84 1.62
N PRO A 94 -23.77 6.71 2.31
CA PRO A 94 -24.67 5.68 1.82
C PRO A 94 -26.11 6.21 1.75
N PRO A 95 -26.90 5.80 0.75
CA PRO A 95 -28.30 6.20 0.66
C PRO A 95 -29.12 5.67 1.85
N PRO A 96 -30.24 6.33 2.21
CA PRO A 96 -31.09 5.89 3.32
C PRO A 96 -31.56 4.43 3.14
N GLY A 97 -31.39 3.61 4.18
CA GLY A 97 -31.76 2.18 4.16
C GLY A 97 -30.70 1.25 3.55
N PHE A 98 -29.54 1.76 3.15
CA PHE A 98 -28.43 0.93 2.72
C PHE A 98 -27.83 0.14 3.89
N THR A 99 -27.89 -1.18 3.81
CA THR A 99 -27.37 -2.10 4.84
C THR A 99 -25.93 -2.55 4.58
N GLY A 100 -25.26 -1.97 3.59
CA GLY A 100 -23.91 -2.37 3.17
C GLY A 100 -23.89 -3.01 1.78
N PRO A 101 -22.68 -3.31 1.27
CA PRO A 101 -22.51 -3.98 -0.01
C PRO A 101 -23.14 -5.38 0.04
N ALA A 102 -24.04 -5.67 -0.91
CA ALA A 102 -24.68 -6.97 -1.04
C ALA A 102 -24.16 -7.68 -2.29
N ALA A 103 -23.60 -8.87 -2.12
CA ALA A 103 -23.20 -9.70 -3.23
C ALA A 103 -24.44 -10.30 -3.92
N GLN A 104 -24.39 -10.35 -5.25
CA GLN A 104 -25.45 -10.88 -6.12
C GLN A 104 -24.89 -12.00 -6.99
N VAL A 105 -25.72 -12.99 -7.28
CA VAL A 105 -25.36 -14.07 -8.20
C VAL A 105 -25.58 -13.58 -9.63
N VAL A 106 -24.51 -13.50 -10.42
CA VAL A 106 -24.53 -13.10 -11.83
C VAL A 106 -23.94 -14.25 -12.64
N GLY A 107 -24.80 -14.99 -13.34
CA GLY A 107 -24.43 -16.28 -13.95
C GLY A 107 -24.01 -17.27 -12.86
N ASP A 108 -22.81 -17.83 -12.98
CA ASP A 108 -22.25 -18.78 -12.00
C ASP A 108 -21.28 -18.12 -11.00
N ALA A 109 -21.21 -16.79 -10.97
CA ALA A 109 -20.30 -16.04 -10.10
C ALA A 109 -21.05 -15.20 -9.08
N LEU A 110 -20.53 -15.16 -7.86
CA LEU A 110 -20.94 -14.20 -6.86
C LEU A 110 -20.18 -12.88 -7.10
N VAL A 111 -20.89 -11.78 -7.25
CA VAL A 111 -20.34 -10.48 -7.65
C VAL A 111 -20.85 -9.38 -6.73
N VAL A 112 -20.00 -8.42 -6.40
CA VAL A 112 -20.40 -7.20 -5.69
C VAL A 112 -20.08 -5.99 -6.55
N THR A 113 -21.05 -5.09 -6.73
CA THR A 113 -20.87 -3.84 -7.47
C THR A 113 -20.69 -2.69 -6.49
N LEU A 114 -19.55 -2.00 -6.61
CA LEU A 114 -19.13 -0.99 -5.65
C LEU A 114 -18.89 0.36 -6.34
N PRO A 115 -19.16 1.48 -5.67
CA PRO A 115 -18.74 2.79 -6.15
C PRO A 115 -17.21 2.89 -6.25
N VAL A 116 -16.74 3.55 -7.30
CA VAL A 116 -15.32 3.81 -7.53
C VAL A 116 -15.01 5.26 -7.19
N LEU A 117 -13.96 5.46 -6.39
CA LEU A 117 -13.47 6.76 -5.98
C LEU A 117 -12.08 7.00 -6.56
N ALA A 118 -11.96 8.00 -7.45
CA ALA A 118 -10.68 8.39 -8.00
C ALA A 118 -9.86 9.16 -6.96
N VAL A 119 -8.63 8.72 -6.69
CA VAL A 119 -7.73 9.34 -5.70
C VAL A 119 -6.33 9.49 -6.27
N THR A 120 -5.68 10.62 -5.98
CA THR A 120 -4.27 10.82 -6.29
C THR A 120 -3.43 10.53 -5.05
N VAL A 121 -2.46 9.64 -5.19
CA VAL A 121 -1.53 9.25 -4.12
C VAL A 121 -0.08 9.40 -4.58
N PRO A 122 0.86 9.65 -3.66
CA PRO A 122 2.26 9.79 -4.02
C PRO A 122 2.86 8.56 -4.74
N ASP A 123 2.49 7.35 -4.33
CA ASP A 123 2.95 6.11 -4.94
C ASP A 123 1.89 4.99 -4.88
N PRO A 124 1.16 4.72 -5.97
CA PRO A 124 0.09 3.71 -5.96
C PRO A 124 0.62 2.29 -5.72
N PHE A 125 1.89 2.01 -6.04
CA PHE A 125 2.48 0.67 -5.90
C PHE A 125 2.66 0.24 -4.43
N THR A 126 3.06 1.16 -3.54
CA THR A 126 3.22 0.86 -2.10
C THR A 126 1.93 1.01 -1.29
N LEU A 127 0.87 1.55 -1.89
CA LEU A 127 -0.40 1.80 -1.20
C LEU A 127 -1.07 0.51 -0.69
N PRO A 128 -1.16 -0.60 -1.44
CA PRO A 128 -1.75 -1.84 -0.92
C PRO A 128 -1.03 -2.38 0.32
N LEU A 129 0.31 -2.31 0.34
CA LEU A 129 1.09 -2.69 1.52
C LEU A 129 0.77 -1.80 2.71
N LEU A 130 0.71 -0.47 2.50
CA LEU A 130 0.34 0.47 3.56
C LEU A 130 -1.04 0.13 4.14
N LEU A 131 -2.03 -0.13 3.27
CA LEU A 131 -3.40 -0.43 3.69
C LEU A 131 -3.49 -1.75 4.46
N LEU A 132 -2.74 -2.79 4.09
CA LEU A 132 -2.70 -4.05 4.84
C LEU A 132 -2.35 -3.83 6.31
N PHE A 133 -1.30 -3.05 6.58
CA PHE A 133 -0.85 -2.78 7.94
C PHE A 133 -1.74 -1.75 8.64
N ALA A 134 -2.07 -0.64 7.96
CA ALA A 134 -2.85 0.45 8.55
C ALA A 134 -4.27 0.02 8.94
N LEU A 135 -4.93 -0.83 8.14
CA LEU A 135 -6.28 -1.31 8.41
C LEU A 135 -6.30 -2.51 9.39
N GLY A 136 -5.13 -2.94 9.89
CA GLY A 136 -5.00 -4.04 10.83
C GLY A 136 -5.25 -5.42 10.23
N PHE A 137 -5.13 -5.57 8.90
CA PHE A 137 -5.20 -6.87 8.24
C PHE A 137 -3.91 -7.66 8.39
N GLU A 138 -2.77 -6.96 8.39
CA GLU A 138 -1.49 -7.51 8.79
C GLU A 138 -1.03 -6.86 10.09
N THR A 139 -0.63 -7.69 11.06
CA THR A 139 -0.30 -7.25 12.41
C THR A 139 1.14 -7.58 12.81
N GLU A 140 1.87 -8.34 11.98
CA GLU A 140 3.25 -8.70 12.24
C GLU A 140 4.22 -7.64 11.70
N PRO A 141 4.78 -6.76 12.55
CA PRO A 141 5.64 -5.65 12.09
C PRO A 141 6.94 -6.13 11.44
N ASN A 142 7.40 -7.34 11.76
CA ASN A 142 8.59 -7.93 11.15
C ASN A 142 8.43 -8.13 9.64
N LEU A 143 7.22 -8.47 9.19
CA LEU A 143 6.93 -8.63 7.76
C LEU A 143 7.05 -7.29 7.02
N LEU A 144 6.62 -6.18 7.63
CA LEU A 144 6.81 -4.85 7.07
C LEU A 144 8.29 -4.49 6.98
N ALA A 145 9.07 -4.76 8.03
CA ALA A 145 10.50 -4.53 8.04
C ALA A 145 11.23 -5.32 6.93
N TRP A 146 10.92 -6.62 6.77
CA TRP A 146 11.51 -7.47 5.74
C TRP A 146 11.14 -7.05 4.31
N ARG A 147 10.00 -6.38 4.10
CA ARG A 147 9.64 -5.79 2.81
C ARG A 147 10.42 -4.52 2.49
N MET A 148 10.79 -3.76 3.51
CA MET A 148 11.47 -2.49 3.34
C MET A 148 12.99 -2.60 3.26
N LEU A 149 13.59 -3.57 3.97
CA LEU A 149 15.03 -3.68 4.11
C LEU A 149 15.51 -5.13 3.90
N PRO A 150 16.69 -5.33 3.28
CA PRO A 150 17.32 -6.64 3.19
C PRO A 150 17.61 -7.23 4.58
N SER A 151 17.57 -8.56 4.71
CA SER A 151 17.83 -9.23 5.98
C SER A 151 19.20 -8.90 6.57
N GLN A 152 20.24 -8.72 5.73
CA GLN A 152 21.58 -8.33 6.18
C GLN A 152 21.60 -6.93 6.83
N VAL A 153 20.70 -6.05 6.39
CA VAL A 153 20.57 -4.71 6.99
C VAL A 153 19.84 -4.83 8.33
N ILE A 154 18.81 -5.66 8.41
CA ILE A 154 17.99 -5.85 9.61
C ILE A 154 18.78 -6.53 10.75
N GLN A 155 19.74 -7.39 10.43
CA GLN A 155 20.63 -8.02 11.42
C GLN A 155 21.43 -7.02 12.26
N GLU A 156 21.69 -5.82 11.76
CA GLU A 156 22.41 -4.77 12.48
C GLU A 156 21.52 -3.93 13.40
N PHE A 157 20.22 -4.20 13.45
CA PHE A 157 19.30 -3.49 14.33
C PHE A 157 19.72 -3.68 15.81
N PRO A 158 19.71 -2.62 16.65
CA PRO A 158 19.18 -1.26 16.41
C PRO A 158 20.21 -0.23 15.91
N ASN A 159 21.40 -0.64 15.46
CA ASN A 159 22.45 0.28 15.04
C ASN A 159 22.19 0.87 13.64
N ALA A 160 21.40 1.94 13.57
CA ALA A 160 21.02 2.60 12.32
C ALA A 160 22.22 3.03 11.44
N ALA A 161 23.36 3.39 12.04
CA ALA A 161 24.56 3.75 11.30
C ALA A 161 25.17 2.52 10.59
N ALA A 162 25.24 1.38 11.29
CA ALA A 162 25.70 0.11 10.70
C ALA A 162 24.74 -0.36 9.60
N MET A 163 23.43 -0.31 9.86
CA MET A 163 22.38 -0.60 8.86
C MET A 163 22.58 0.24 7.59
N ALA A 164 22.79 1.56 7.75
CA ALA A 164 22.96 2.47 6.64
C ALA A 164 24.25 2.19 5.83
N LEU A 165 25.34 1.81 6.51
CA LEU A 165 26.61 1.42 5.86
C LEU A 165 26.46 0.12 5.06
N ILE A 166 25.77 -0.88 5.59
CA ILE A 166 25.51 -2.14 4.86
C ILE A 166 24.65 -1.86 3.63
N LEU A 167 23.54 -1.13 3.79
CA LEU A 167 22.65 -0.82 2.69
C LEU A 167 23.34 0.05 1.62
N ALA A 168 24.25 0.96 2.02
CA ALA A 168 25.03 1.76 1.08
C ALA A 168 25.92 0.92 0.15
N ARG A 169 26.31 -0.28 0.55
CA ARG A 169 27.12 -1.23 -0.23
C ARG A 169 26.31 -2.09 -1.20
N ALA A 170 24.97 -2.02 -1.16
CA ALA A 170 24.13 -2.77 -2.09
C ALA A 170 24.43 -2.40 -3.56
N ARG A 171 24.13 -3.31 -4.49
CA ARG A 171 24.24 -3.00 -5.92
C ARG A 171 23.32 -1.82 -6.28
N SER A 172 23.70 -1.00 -7.26
CA SER A 172 22.97 0.24 -7.58
C SER A 172 21.51 -0.01 -7.94
N ASP A 173 21.22 -1.01 -8.77
CA ASP A 173 19.87 -1.39 -9.16
C ASP A 173 19.02 -1.90 -7.98
N GLN A 174 19.64 -2.61 -7.05
CA GLN A 174 18.98 -3.07 -5.82
C GLN A 174 18.71 -1.90 -4.88
N PHE A 175 19.70 -1.03 -4.69
CA PHE A 175 19.58 0.17 -3.86
C PHE A 175 18.48 1.09 -4.38
N ASP A 176 18.44 1.37 -5.69
CA ASP A 176 17.46 2.25 -6.29
C ASP A 176 16.03 1.72 -6.14
N ARG A 177 15.84 0.39 -6.24
CA ARG A 177 14.56 -0.26 -5.98
C ARG A 177 14.11 -0.08 -4.53
N ILE A 178 15.00 -0.38 -3.56
CA ILE A 178 14.72 -0.20 -2.13
C ILE A 178 14.44 1.27 -1.80
N TYR A 179 15.24 2.18 -2.36
CA TYR A 179 15.10 3.61 -2.16
C TYR A 179 13.73 4.12 -2.63
N ARG A 180 13.34 3.79 -3.87
CA ARG A 180 12.04 4.19 -4.42
C ARG A 180 10.88 3.59 -3.64
N PHE A 181 10.98 2.33 -3.26
CA PHE A 181 9.96 1.64 -2.46
C PHE A 181 9.76 2.30 -1.08
N ASN A 182 10.83 2.47 -0.32
CA ASN A 182 10.76 3.09 1.01
C ASN A 182 10.34 4.57 0.91
N GLN A 183 10.77 5.28 -0.14
CA GLN A 183 10.33 6.64 -0.40
C GLN A 183 8.83 6.71 -0.69
N GLY A 184 8.31 5.83 -1.55
CA GLY A 184 6.90 5.76 -1.91
C GLY A 184 6.03 5.51 -0.68
N LEU A 185 6.40 4.51 0.12
CA LEU A 185 5.69 4.17 1.34
C LEU A 185 5.69 5.32 2.35
N TRP A 186 6.84 5.97 2.57
CA TRP A 186 6.94 7.13 3.45
C TRP A 186 6.12 8.32 2.95
N LYS A 187 6.16 8.61 1.64
CA LYS A 187 5.34 9.66 1.05
C LYS A 187 3.84 9.38 1.21
N ASN A 188 3.39 8.14 1.03
CA ASN A 188 2.00 7.77 1.23
C ASN A 188 1.56 7.96 2.68
N ILE A 189 2.39 7.59 3.66
CA ILE A 189 2.12 7.82 5.09
C ILE A 189 1.88 9.31 5.37
N LEU A 190 2.77 10.17 4.86
CA LEU A 190 2.66 11.62 5.03
C LEU A 190 1.46 12.19 4.25
N GLY A 191 1.23 11.70 3.04
CA GLY A 191 0.19 12.18 2.13
C GLY A 191 -1.23 11.81 2.55
N LEU A 192 -1.42 10.66 3.21
CA LEU A 192 -2.72 10.19 3.71
C LEU A 192 -2.92 10.48 5.20
N GLY A 193 -1.86 10.87 5.91
CA GLY A 193 -1.91 11.18 7.33
C GLY A 193 -2.28 9.96 8.20
N LEU A 194 -1.47 8.90 8.13
CA LEU A 194 -1.68 7.70 8.96
C LEU A 194 -1.53 8.02 10.47
N ASN A 195 -2.48 7.53 11.28
CA ASN A 195 -2.49 7.70 12.74
C ASN A 195 -1.79 6.57 13.53
N ASP A 196 -1.55 5.41 12.91
CA ASP A 196 -0.88 4.29 13.58
C ASP A 196 0.60 4.60 13.83
N THR A 197 0.93 4.96 15.07
CA THR A 197 2.28 5.36 15.46
C THR A 197 3.30 4.24 15.28
N LYS A 198 2.92 2.97 15.46
CA LYS A 198 3.86 1.84 15.34
C LYS A 198 4.27 1.65 13.89
N VAL A 199 3.31 1.68 12.97
CA VAL A 199 3.59 1.59 11.53
C VAL A 199 4.41 2.80 11.08
N VAL A 200 4.04 4.01 11.53
CA VAL A 200 4.76 5.25 11.20
C VAL A 200 6.22 5.19 11.67
N GLU A 201 6.48 4.81 12.93
CA GLU A 201 7.84 4.74 13.49
C GLU A 201 8.71 3.70 12.78
N LEU A 202 8.15 2.53 12.45
CA LEU A 202 8.87 1.49 11.73
C LEU A 202 9.27 1.97 10.33
N VAL A 203 8.32 2.51 9.57
CA VAL A 203 8.58 3.00 8.20
C VAL A 203 9.53 4.19 8.23
N GLN A 204 9.39 5.09 9.20
CA GLN A 204 10.31 6.22 9.39
C GLN A 204 11.74 5.74 9.67
N THR A 205 11.91 4.73 10.51
CA THR A 205 13.23 4.14 10.81
C THR A 205 13.88 3.59 9.55
N ALA A 206 13.15 2.76 8.79
CA ALA A 206 13.66 2.19 7.55
C ALA A 206 13.94 3.26 6.47
N TRP A 207 13.10 4.29 6.39
CA TRP A 207 13.34 5.44 5.51
C TRP A 207 14.59 6.22 5.90
N ASN A 208 14.79 6.50 7.19
CA ASN A 208 15.98 7.22 7.67
C ASN A 208 17.28 6.47 7.34
N VAL A 209 17.30 5.15 7.56
CA VAL A 209 18.41 4.27 7.16
C VAL A 209 18.67 4.39 5.66
N THR A 210 17.61 4.28 4.85
CA THR A 210 17.67 4.34 3.39
C THR A 210 18.16 5.69 2.86
N ALA A 211 17.70 6.79 3.48
CA ALA A 211 18.13 8.14 3.15
C ALA A 211 19.59 8.38 3.52
N GLU A 212 20.05 7.89 4.67
CA GLU A 212 21.43 8.02 5.10
C GLU A 212 22.38 7.20 4.20
N SER A 213 21.99 5.97 3.84
CA SER A 213 22.72 5.17 2.84
C SER A 213 22.91 5.92 1.53
N ARG A 214 21.89 6.65 1.06
CA ARG A 214 22.01 7.47 -0.16
C ARG A 214 23.05 8.57 0.00
N ARG A 215 23.09 9.24 1.16
CA ARG A 215 24.10 10.27 1.46
C ARG A 215 25.51 9.70 1.48
N ILE A 216 25.71 8.53 2.10
CA ILE A 216 27.01 7.83 2.13
C ILE A 216 27.48 7.53 0.71
N ARG A 217 26.61 6.99 -0.15
CA ARG A 217 26.93 6.71 -1.57
C ARG A 217 27.30 7.97 -2.35
N ALA A 218 26.57 9.06 -2.14
CA ALA A 218 26.86 10.33 -2.80
C ALA A 218 28.24 10.89 -2.42
N LYS A 219 28.60 10.83 -1.13
CA LYS A 219 29.94 11.21 -0.64
C LYS A 219 31.05 10.35 -1.24
N ALA A 220 30.86 9.03 -1.27
CA ALA A 220 31.84 8.11 -1.87
C ALA A 220 32.06 8.40 -3.36
N ALA A 221 31.00 8.71 -4.11
CA ALA A 221 31.10 9.07 -5.52
C ALA A 221 31.82 10.40 -5.77
N GLN A 222 31.72 11.36 -4.84
CA GLN A 222 32.46 12.63 -4.92
C GLN A 222 33.95 12.43 -4.65
N ASN A 223 34.31 11.63 -3.65
CA ASN A 223 35.71 11.35 -3.31
C ASN A 223 36.45 10.62 -4.44
N ASN A 224 35.77 9.74 -5.19
CA ASN A 224 36.37 9.00 -6.30
C ASN A 224 36.61 9.86 -7.58
N ARG A 225 36.19 11.13 -7.58
CA ARG A 225 36.37 12.06 -8.71
C ARG A 225 37.53 13.05 -8.49
N GLN A 226 38.13 13.04 -7.31
CA GLN A 226 39.33 13.81 -6.95
C GLN A 226 40.57 12.94 -7.12
#